data_AF-A0A511NA84-F1
#
_entry.id   AF-A0A511NA84-F1
#
_cell.length_a   1.000
_cell.length_b   1.000
_cell.length_c   1.000
_cell.angle_alpha   90.00
_cell.angle_beta   90.00
_cell.angle_gamma   90.00
#
_symmetry.space_group_name_H-M   'P 1'
#
loop_
_entity.id
_entity.type
_entity.pdbx_description
1 polymer ?
#
loop_
_entity_poly.entity_id
_entity_poly.type
_entity_poly.pdbx_seq_one_letter_code
_entity_poly.pdbx_strand_id
1 'polypeptide(L)'
;MKSLSFKTVLISVLLSGAASAATVDELLQDLKSPEEGQRLTALDELADYGQEGLTEKEGLKILEAAKLTYGPAGDYSVNAQLLADLRKDPKPSYIKPIVGMFADLDIDAKWYALDILTRFKDNKDALKTYVGLVGKHSAALDSLPVRYLKDQTEYVNVFFPELFKYTRNPALQFDIYDLALSFLYDEKMSQKVLRDNEKQILNDYQALSVKLKPVQQPTGTDWRYNRPYRTDRYFGGLMLDLIGFLNTPAANTVLKDALKYSDPHLKGWAAISLIFNKQTVPAADIQAVADSNDMRFTFYDYLERADRLDLFPEQYRNQQSLAQSDLAHWLTYPDELGYEPASVEYVQTFSEEGKDGKMNYYLFKFTDRDGKAYAGLSGPFYQAEEPTIQGGGSTFSNYTEWDKLSPAGHYEDIMKAVNGEGEA
;
A
#
# COMPACT_ATOMS: atom_id res chain seq x y z
N MET A 1 -4.41 1.26 -4.31
CA MET A 1 -4.96 2.61 -4.55
C MET A 1 -4.26 3.18 -5.76
N LYS A 2 -5.00 3.48 -6.83
CA LYS A 2 -4.44 4.28 -7.94
C LYS A 2 -4.22 5.68 -7.38
N SER A 3 -2.98 6.17 -7.40
CA SER A 3 -2.73 7.59 -7.17
C SER A 3 -3.47 8.38 -8.26
N LEU A 4 -3.97 9.56 -7.93
CA LEU A 4 -4.45 10.48 -8.97
C LEU A 4 -3.24 10.84 -9.83
N SER A 5 -3.09 10.17 -10.96
CA SER A 5 -2.22 10.58 -12.06
C SER A 5 -2.81 11.87 -12.61
N PHE A 6 -2.27 13.01 -12.15
CA PHE A 6 -2.48 14.31 -12.75
C PHE A 6 -1.92 14.28 -14.17
N LYS A 7 -2.78 14.08 -15.16
CA LYS A 7 -2.44 14.35 -16.56
C LYS A 7 -2.69 15.83 -16.82
N THR A 8 -1.65 16.63 -16.64
CA THR A 8 -1.61 18.02 -17.07
C THR A 8 -1.67 18.07 -18.59
N VAL A 9 -2.84 18.36 -19.16
CA VAL A 9 -2.93 18.81 -20.56
C VAL A 9 -2.89 20.33 -20.54
N LEU A 10 -1.69 20.88 -20.72
CA LEU A 10 -1.48 22.31 -20.93
C LEU A 10 -2.04 22.68 -22.30
N ILE A 11 -3.24 23.28 -22.34
CA ILE A 11 -3.66 24.11 -23.47
C ILE A 11 -3.58 25.56 -22.99
N SER A 12 -2.42 26.18 -23.25
CA SER A 12 -2.21 27.60 -23.04
C SER A 12 -2.99 28.39 -24.10
N VAL A 13 -4.15 28.91 -23.73
CA VAL A 13 -4.72 30.09 -24.40
C VAL A 13 -4.58 31.27 -23.45
N LEU A 14 -3.57 32.08 -23.71
CA LEU A 14 -3.34 33.38 -23.08
C LEU A 14 -4.48 34.34 -23.47
N LEU A 15 -5.38 34.59 -22.52
CA LEU A 15 -6.18 35.82 -22.49
C LEU A 15 -5.88 36.53 -21.16
N SER A 16 -4.95 37.49 -21.25
CA SER A 16 -4.61 38.41 -20.19
C SER A 16 -5.78 39.36 -19.92
N GLY A 17 -6.58 39.01 -18.92
CA GLY A 17 -7.36 39.93 -18.11
C GLY A 17 -7.17 39.50 -16.68
N ALA A 18 -6.91 40.44 -15.76
CA ALA A 18 -6.96 40.16 -14.33
C ALA A 18 -8.41 39.79 -13.96
N ALA A 19 -8.78 38.53 -14.17
CA ALA A 19 -9.97 37.96 -13.59
C ALA A 19 -9.73 37.97 -12.08
N SER A 20 -10.64 38.60 -11.33
CA SER A 20 -10.71 38.36 -9.89
C SER A 20 -10.79 36.85 -9.69
N ALA A 21 -9.94 36.28 -8.83
CA ALA A 21 -10.10 34.88 -8.44
C ALA A 21 -11.54 34.70 -7.97
N ALA A 22 -12.24 33.72 -8.54
CA ALA A 22 -13.64 33.48 -8.23
C ALA A 22 -13.75 33.10 -6.75
N THR A 23 -14.71 33.70 -6.06
CA THR A 23 -14.95 33.37 -4.65
C THR A 23 -15.52 31.96 -4.51
N VAL A 24 -15.34 31.33 -3.35
CA VAL A 24 -15.97 30.03 -3.04
C VAL A 24 -17.49 30.07 -3.30
N ASP A 25 -18.17 31.18 -3.06
CA ASP A 25 -19.61 31.29 -3.33
C ASP A 25 -19.95 31.23 -4.83
N GLU A 26 -19.16 31.89 -5.67
CA GLU A 26 -19.31 31.87 -7.14
C GLU A 26 -19.01 30.47 -7.68
N LEU A 27 -17.94 29.84 -7.22
CA LEU A 27 -17.57 28.48 -7.61
C LEU A 27 -18.65 27.46 -7.23
N LEU A 28 -19.19 27.54 -6.01
CA LEU A 28 -20.28 26.66 -5.57
C LEU A 28 -21.59 26.89 -6.34
N GLN A 29 -21.81 28.09 -6.89
CA GLN A 29 -22.93 28.37 -7.79
C GLN A 29 -22.70 27.71 -9.17
N ASP A 30 -21.48 27.78 -9.68
CA ASP A 30 -21.10 27.22 -10.99
C ASP A 30 -21.19 25.69 -11.03
N LEU A 31 -21.03 25.01 -9.90
CA LEU A 31 -21.31 23.58 -9.78
C LEU A 31 -22.75 23.20 -10.15
N LYS A 32 -23.70 24.14 -10.08
CA LYS A 32 -25.12 23.92 -10.45
C LYS A 32 -25.39 24.13 -11.94
N SER A 33 -24.37 24.52 -12.71
CA SER A 33 -24.48 24.70 -14.15
C SER A 33 -24.95 23.41 -14.83
N PRO A 34 -25.78 23.47 -15.89
CA PRO A 34 -26.08 22.30 -16.71
C PRO A 34 -24.85 21.83 -17.51
N GLU A 35 -23.88 22.72 -17.78
CA GLU A 35 -22.69 22.43 -18.57
C GLU A 35 -21.63 21.70 -17.72
N GLU A 36 -21.22 20.51 -18.16
CA GLU A 36 -20.22 19.70 -17.45
C GLU A 36 -18.85 20.39 -17.36
N GLY A 37 -18.41 21.03 -18.44
CA GLY A 37 -17.13 21.75 -18.45
C GLY A 37 -17.05 22.86 -17.41
N GLN A 38 -18.16 23.57 -17.16
CA GLN A 38 -18.21 24.62 -16.15
C GLN A 38 -18.12 24.03 -14.73
N ARG A 39 -18.79 22.89 -14.48
CA ARG A 39 -18.68 22.19 -13.20
C ARG A 39 -17.25 21.72 -12.94
N LEU A 40 -16.57 21.19 -13.97
CA LEU A 40 -15.18 20.76 -13.89
C LEU A 40 -14.23 21.91 -13.57
N THR A 41 -14.33 23.04 -14.28
CA THR A 41 -13.51 24.22 -13.99
C THR A 41 -13.73 24.72 -12.57
N ALA A 42 -14.98 24.76 -12.10
CA ALA A 42 -15.27 25.17 -10.73
C ALA A 42 -14.69 24.22 -9.67
N LEU A 43 -14.65 22.92 -9.96
CA LEU A 43 -14.01 21.93 -9.08
C LEU A 43 -12.49 22.08 -9.06
N ASP A 44 -11.85 22.30 -10.20
CA ASP A 44 -10.40 22.53 -10.28
C ASP A 44 -10.01 23.78 -9.46
N GLU A 45 -10.76 24.88 -9.60
CA GLU A 45 -10.50 26.10 -8.83
C GLU A 45 -10.77 25.90 -7.33
N LEU A 46 -11.81 25.16 -6.94
CA LEU A 46 -12.06 24.82 -5.52
C LEU A 46 -10.95 23.95 -4.93
N ALA A 47 -10.37 23.04 -5.73
CA ALA A 47 -9.25 22.23 -5.30
C ALA A 47 -8.01 23.10 -5.01
N ASP A 48 -7.75 24.12 -5.82
CA ASP A 48 -6.67 25.10 -5.57
C ASP A 48 -6.91 25.86 -4.26
N TYR A 49 -8.13 26.33 -4.00
CA TYR A 49 -8.51 26.91 -2.70
C TYR A 49 -8.30 25.93 -1.53
N GLY A 50 -8.66 24.66 -1.72
CA GLY A 50 -8.40 23.59 -0.75
C GLY A 50 -6.90 23.42 -0.45
N GLN A 51 -6.04 23.60 -1.46
CA GLN A 51 -4.59 23.58 -1.28
C GLN A 51 -4.07 24.82 -0.56
N GLU A 52 -4.62 26.01 -0.81
CA GLU A 52 -4.20 27.23 -0.13
C GLU A 52 -4.64 27.28 1.34
N GLY A 53 -5.73 26.58 1.67
CA GLY A 53 -6.28 26.46 3.02
C GLY A 53 -7.57 27.25 3.17
N LEU A 54 -8.68 26.53 3.23
CA LEU A 54 -10.01 27.09 3.40
C LEU A 54 -10.21 27.64 4.82
N THR A 55 -10.86 28.79 4.93
CA THR A 55 -11.37 29.25 6.22
C THR A 55 -12.46 28.31 6.74
N GLU A 56 -12.68 28.30 8.05
CA GLU A 56 -13.75 27.49 8.67
C GLU A 56 -15.13 27.78 8.05
N LYS A 57 -15.40 29.05 7.71
CA LYS A 57 -16.67 29.46 7.10
C LYS A 57 -16.82 28.91 5.68
N GLU A 58 -15.75 28.93 4.89
CA GLU A 58 -15.75 28.39 3.52
C GLU A 58 -15.90 26.87 3.54
N GLY A 59 -15.18 26.17 4.42
CA GLY A 59 -15.34 24.73 4.55
C GLY A 59 -16.75 24.32 4.98
N LEU A 60 -17.39 25.08 5.86
CA LEU A 60 -18.81 24.85 6.20
C LEU A 60 -19.75 25.06 5.01
N LYS A 61 -19.47 26.03 4.11
CA LYS A 61 -20.25 26.20 2.88
C LYS A 61 -20.06 25.02 1.92
N ILE A 62 -18.84 24.54 1.78
CA ILE A 62 -18.52 23.35 0.98
C ILE A 62 -19.26 22.12 1.52
N LEU A 63 -19.31 21.93 2.84
CA LEU A 63 -20.08 20.85 3.47
C LEU A 63 -21.59 20.96 3.20
N GLU A 64 -22.16 22.16 3.20
CA GLU A 64 -23.57 22.34 2.84
C GLU A 64 -23.80 22.07 1.34
N ALA A 65 -22.87 22.47 0.47
CA ALA A 65 -22.92 22.17 -0.96
C ALA A 65 -22.82 20.67 -1.24
N ALA A 66 -21.98 19.94 -0.50
CA ALA A 66 -21.81 18.49 -0.62
C ALA A 66 -23.07 17.68 -0.24
N LYS A 67 -24.16 18.31 0.23
CA LYS A 67 -25.47 17.67 0.43
C LYS A 67 -26.37 17.72 -0.80
N LEU A 68 -26.01 18.55 -1.79
CA LEU A 68 -26.83 18.77 -2.97
C LEU A 68 -26.57 17.69 -4.02
N THR A 69 -27.47 17.59 -4.98
CA THR A 69 -27.33 16.72 -6.16
C THR A 69 -26.83 17.53 -7.34
N TYR A 70 -25.85 16.99 -8.04
CA TYR A 70 -25.23 17.62 -9.20
C TYR A 70 -25.29 16.70 -10.43
N GLY A 71 -25.15 17.30 -11.61
CA GLY A 71 -24.83 16.52 -12.81
C GLY A 71 -23.42 15.93 -12.72
N PRO A 72 -23.08 14.94 -13.56
CA PRO A 72 -21.75 14.34 -13.59
C PRO A 72 -20.66 15.39 -13.86
N ALA A 73 -19.47 15.25 -13.28
CA ALA A 73 -18.34 16.14 -13.53
C ALA A 73 -17.04 15.34 -13.41
N GLY A 74 -16.67 14.66 -14.49
CA GLY A 74 -15.54 13.74 -14.50
C GLY A 74 -15.84 12.39 -13.85
N ASP A 75 -14.78 11.72 -13.38
CA ASP A 75 -14.85 10.32 -12.94
C ASP A 75 -15.46 10.14 -11.53
N TYR A 76 -15.38 11.17 -10.69
CA TYR A 76 -15.89 11.16 -9.32
C TYR A 76 -17.12 12.05 -9.18
N SER A 77 -17.99 11.76 -8.23
CA SER A 77 -19.10 12.66 -7.93
C SER A 77 -18.59 14.03 -7.46
N VAL A 78 -19.36 15.09 -7.77
CA VAL A 78 -19.09 16.44 -7.27
C VAL A 78 -18.99 16.43 -5.74
N ASN A 79 -19.86 15.68 -5.07
CA ASN A 79 -19.90 15.53 -3.62
C ASN A 79 -18.58 14.96 -3.07
N ALA A 80 -18.02 13.94 -3.73
CA ALA A 80 -16.75 13.34 -3.35
C ALA A 80 -15.59 14.33 -3.50
N GLN A 81 -15.54 15.07 -4.61
CA GLN A 81 -14.51 16.08 -4.87
C GLN A 81 -14.55 17.22 -3.85
N LEU A 82 -15.75 17.76 -3.56
CA LEU A 82 -15.93 18.79 -2.52
C LEU A 82 -15.42 18.34 -1.15
N LEU A 83 -15.65 17.08 -0.76
CA LEU A 83 -15.14 16.55 0.50
C LEU A 83 -13.63 16.30 0.45
N ALA A 84 -13.09 15.96 -0.72
CA ALA A 84 -11.66 15.77 -0.89
C ALA A 84 -10.86 17.05 -0.61
N ASP A 85 -11.42 18.22 -0.92
CA ASP A 85 -10.79 19.54 -0.72
C ASP A 85 -10.69 19.92 0.76
N LEU A 86 -11.58 19.40 1.60
CA LEU A 86 -11.58 19.67 3.05
C LEU A 86 -10.53 18.87 3.84
N ARG A 87 -9.81 17.97 3.18
CA ARG A 87 -8.88 17.03 3.84
C ARG A 87 -7.55 17.61 4.26
N LYS A 88 -7.11 18.71 3.65
CA LYS A 88 -5.78 19.28 3.92
C LYS A 88 -5.71 19.88 5.33
N ASP A 89 -6.76 20.59 5.73
CA ASP A 89 -6.83 21.30 7.00
C ASP A 89 -8.24 21.20 7.61
N PRO A 90 -8.61 20.01 8.12
CA PRO A 90 -9.96 19.76 8.62
C PRO A 90 -10.22 20.52 9.94
N LYS A 91 -11.42 21.11 10.09
CA LYS A 91 -11.81 21.89 11.27
C LYS A 91 -12.80 21.14 12.16
N PRO A 92 -12.69 21.20 13.51
CA PRO A 92 -13.57 20.43 14.40
C PRO A 92 -15.07 20.67 14.19
N SER A 93 -15.45 21.86 13.70
CA SER A 93 -16.83 22.19 13.34
C SER A 93 -17.40 21.35 12.18
N TYR A 94 -16.56 20.68 11.40
CA TYR A 94 -16.97 19.82 10.28
C TYR A 94 -17.59 18.50 10.76
N ILE A 95 -17.29 18.05 11.99
CA ILE A 95 -17.72 16.74 12.52
C ILE A 95 -19.25 16.61 12.50
N LYS A 96 -19.97 17.62 13.02
CA LYS A 96 -21.45 17.56 13.11
C LYS A 96 -22.13 17.60 11.73
N PRO A 97 -21.77 18.50 10.80
CA PRO A 97 -22.26 18.44 9.42
C PRO A 97 -22.01 17.09 8.74
N ILE A 98 -20.80 16.52 8.89
CA ILE A 98 -20.46 15.20 8.34
C ILE A 98 -21.44 14.14 8.84
N VAL A 99 -21.65 14.05 10.16
CA VAL A 99 -22.62 13.10 10.74
C VAL A 99 -24.03 13.31 10.18
N GLY A 100 -24.44 14.56 9.99
CA GLY A 100 -25.78 14.91 9.51
C GLY A 100 -26.06 14.51 8.07
N MET A 101 -25.04 14.49 7.20
CA MET A 101 -25.20 14.19 5.77
C MET A 101 -24.75 12.78 5.36
N PHE A 102 -24.01 12.07 6.23
CA PHE A 102 -23.32 10.84 5.85
C PHE A 102 -24.19 9.77 5.18
N ALA A 103 -25.44 9.63 5.61
CA ALA A 103 -26.35 8.62 5.07
C ALA A 103 -26.65 8.83 3.58
N ASP A 104 -26.74 10.10 3.16
CA ASP A 104 -27.19 10.53 1.83
C ASP A 104 -26.03 10.64 0.83
N LEU A 105 -24.78 10.56 1.31
CA LEU A 105 -23.59 10.57 0.47
C LEU A 105 -23.49 9.30 -0.38
N ASP A 106 -22.98 9.43 -1.60
CA ASP A 106 -22.52 8.30 -2.40
C ASP A 106 -21.28 7.63 -1.78
N ILE A 107 -20.82 6.54 -2.39
CA ILE A 107 -19.78 5.68 -1.80
C ILE A 107 -18.42 6.38 -1.69
N ASP A 108 -18.02 7.14 -2.71
CA ASP A 108 -16.75 7.87 -2.72
C ASP A 108 -16.79 9.05 -1.73
N ALA A 109 -17.92 9.76 -1.69
CA ALA A 109 -18.15 10.84 -0.75
C ALA A 109 -18.15 10.35 0.71
N LYS A 110 -18.71 9.15 0.99
CA LYS A 110 -18.60 8.52 2.31
C LYS A 110 -17.15 8.24 2.69
N TRP A 111 -16.35 7.75 1.76
CA TRP A 111 -14.92 7.50 2.01
C TRP A 111 -14.20 8.80 2.39
N TYR A 112 -14.38 9.89 1.63
CA TYR A 112 -13.75 11.17 1.96
C TYR A 112 -14.25 11.79 3.26
N ALA A 113 -15.56 11.67 3.55
CA ALA A 113 -16.12 12.09 4.83
C ALA A 113 -15.48 11.35 6.03
N LEU A 114 -15.22 10.04 5.89
CA LEU A 114 -14.47 9.27 6.89
C LEU A 114 -13.00 9.71 6.95
N ASP A 115 -12.33 9.94 5.81
CA ASP A 115 -10.92 10.33 5.75
C ASP A 115 -10.67 11.66 6.49
N ILE A 116 -11.57 12.64 6.31
CA ILE A 116 -11.56 13.90 7.08
C ILE A 116 -11.53 13.63 8.59
N LEU A 117 -12.37 12.71 9.09
CA LEU A 117 -12.43 12.38 10.51
C LEU A 117 -11.13 11.73 11.02
N THR A 118 -10.42 10.98 10.18
CA THR A 118 -9.15 10.32 10.55
C THR A 118 -7.96 11.27 10.64
N ARG A 119 -8.07 12.46 10.03
CA ARG A 119 -6.99 13.45 9.94
C ARG A 119 -6.94 14.43 11.10
N PHE A 120 -7.98 14.45 11.95
CA PHE A 120 -7.91 15.20 13.19
C PHE A 120 -6.92 14.53 14.14
N LYS A 121 -5.72 15.08 14.23
CA LYS A 121 -4.70 14.63 15.17
C LYS A 121 -5.20 14.82 16.60
N ASP A 122 -5.05 13.79 17.43
CA ASP A 122 -5.36 13.79 18.86
C ASP A 122 -6.81 14.18 19.20
N ASN A 123 -7.75 13.95 18.28
CA ASN A 123 -9.16 14.28 18.48
C ASN A 123 -10.00 13.01 18.69
N LYS A 124 -10.15 12.63 19.96
CA LYS A 124 -10.93 11.46 20.37
C LYS A 124 -12.38 11.46 19.87
N ASP A 125 -13.02 12.62 19.76
CA ASP A 125 -14.42 12.73 19.34
C ASP A 125 -14.57 12.49 17.83
N ALA A 126 -13.63 12.98 17.02
CA ALA A 126 -13.57 12.67 15.60
C ALA A 126 -13.37 11.16 15.37
N LEU A 127 -12.46 10.53 16.12
CA LEU A 127 -12.19 9.09 16.03
C LEU A 127 -13.38 8.23 16.47
N LYS A 128 -14.05 8.60 17.56
CA LYS A 128 -15.31 7.94 17.96
C LYS A 128 -16.39 8.12 16.91
N THR A 129 -16.46 9.30 16.28
CA THR A 129 -17.41 9.58 15.21
C THR A 129 -17.13 8.72 13.99
N TYR A 130 -15.86 8.57 13.60
CA TYR A 130 -15.45 7.66 12.54
C TYR A 130 -15.94 6.23 12.81
N VAL A 131 -15.63 5.66 13.99
CA VAL A 131 -16.05 4.30 14.36
C VAL A 131 -17.56 4.16 14.40
N GLY A 132 -18.27 5.19 14.90
CA GLY A 132 -19.74 5.21 14.94
C GLY A 132 -20.39 5.23 13.56
N LEU A 133 -19.84 6.01 12.61
CA LEU A 133 -20.31 6.06 11.23
C LEU A 133 -20.02 4.75 10.48
N VAL A 134 -18.82 4.19 10.64
CA VAL A 134 -18.50 2.85 10.12
C VAL A 134 -19.49 1.83 10.66
N GLY A 135 -19.79 1.85 11.96
CA GLY A 135 -20.72 0.88 12.54
C GLY A 135 -22.15 1.00 12.02
N LYS A 136 -22.65 2.23 11.88
CA LYS A 136 -24.01 2.50 11.38
C LYS A 136 -24.16 2.22 9.88
N HIS A 137 -23.10 2.37 9.11
CA HIS A 137 -23.15 2.36 7.65
C HIS A 137 -22.27 1.29 6.98
N SER A 138 -21.73 0.33 7.74
CA SER A 138 -20.79 -0.69 7.24
C SER A 138 -21.24 -1.40 5.96
N ALA A 139 -22.53 -1.68 5.79
CA ALA A 139 -23.07 -2.34 4.59
C ALA A 139 -23.05 -1.49 3.32
N ALA A 140 -22.86 -0.17 3.44
CA ALA A 140 -22.84 0.80 2.33
C ALA A 140 -21.42 1.32 2.02
N LEU A 141 -20.39 0.70 2.60
CA LEU A 141 -18.98 1.05 2.42
C LEU A 141 -18.29 -0.07 1.65
N ASP A 142 -17.36 0.30 0.76
CA ASP A 142 -16.52 -0.61 -0.02
C ASP A 142 -15.04 -0.62 0.43
N SER A 143 -14.64 0.32 1.27
CA SER A 143 -13.31 0.42 1.89
C SER A 143 -13.33 1.43 3.04
N LEU A 144 -12.25 1.49 3.81
CA LEU A 144 -12.07 2.43 4.92
C LEU A 144 -10.77 3.23 4.76
N PRO A 145 -10.80 4.56 4.98
CA PRO A 145 -9.57 5.32 5.13
C PRO A 145 -8.96 4.99 6.50
N VAL A 146 -7.89 4.21 6.52
CA VAL A 146 -7.20 3.81 7.76
C VAL A 146 -5.77 4.36 7.88
N ARG A 147 -5.22 4.94 6.81
CA ARG A 147 -3.81 5.36 6.76
C ARG A 147 -3.43 6.27 7.92
N TYR A 148 -4.20 7.34 8.16
CA TYR A 148 -3.92 8.27 9.25
C TYR A 148 -4.24 7.71 10.64
N LEU A 149 -5.06 6.65 10.73
CA LEU A 149 -5.35 6.00 12.00
C LEU A 149 -4.13 5.25 12.54
N LYS A 150 -3.24 4.76 11.65
CA LYS A 150 -2.00 4.07 12.04
C LYS A 150 -1.11 4.94 12.93
N ASP A 151 -1.06 6.25 12.67
CA ASP A 151 -0.28 7.22 13.45
C ASP A 151 -0.94 7.57 14.81
N GLN A 152 -2.23 7.24 15.00
CA GLN A 152 -3.02 7.60 16.18
C GLN A 152 -3.01 6.49 17.24
N THR A 153 -1.80 6.00 17.55
CA THR A 153 -1.56 4.82 18.38
C THR A 153 -2.15 4.89 19.80
N GLU A 154 -2.23 6.07 20.40
CA GLU A 154 -2.82 6.30 21.73
C GLU A 154 -4.35 6.02 21.78
N TYR A 155 -4.99 5.93 20.62
CA TYR A 155 -6.44 5.72 20.48
C TYR A 155 -6.81 4.30 20.03
N VAL A 156 -5.89 3.34 20.09
CA VAL A 156 -6.16 1.93 19.76
C VAL A 156 -7.46 1.38 20.38
N ASN A 157 -7.77 1.74 21.63
CA ASN A 157 -8.97 1.30 22.36
C ASN A 157 -10.27 1.97 21.88
N VAL A 158 -10.19 3.01 21.04
CA VAL A 158 -11.34 3.58 20.33
C VAL A 158 -11.71 2.71 19.14
N PHE A 159 -10.70 2.16 18.45
CA PHE A 159 -10.87 1.37 17.24
C PHE A 159 -11.17 -0.09 17.56
N PHE A 160 -10.40 -0.71 18.45
CA PHE A 160 -10.50 -2.12 18.78
C PHE A 160 -11.01 -2.35 20.21
N PRO A 161 -11.88 -3.36 20.42
CA PRO A 161 -12.30 -4.39 19.46
C PRO A 161 -13.44 -3.98 18.51
N GLU A 162 -13.93 -2.73 18.57
CA GLU A 162 -15.17 -2.32 17.89
C GLU A 162 -15.15 -2.59 16.37
N LEU A 163 -14.07 -2.25 15.67
CA LEU A 163 -13.95 -2.45 14.23
C LEU A 163 -13.99 -3.92 13.81
N PHE A 164 -13.57 -4.86 14.66
CA PHE A 164 -13.65 -6.29 14.33
C PHE A 164 -15.07 -6.78 14.07
N LYS A 165 -16.09 -6.11 14.63
CA LYS A 165 -17.50 -6.45 14.39
C LYS A 165 -17.92 -6.29 12.92
N TYR A 166 -17.20 -5.47 12.15
CA TYR A 166 -17.54 -5.13 10.77
C TYR A 166 -16.74 -5.92 9.73
N THR A 167 -15.87 -6.84 10.17
CA THR A 167 -15.13 -7.78 9.30
C THR A 167 -16.04 -8.73 8.52
N ARG A 168 -17.32 -8.83 8.87
CA ARG A 168 -18.30 -9.58 8.07
C ARG A 168 -18.61 -8.92 6.73
N ASN A 169 -18.33 -7.63 6.55
CA ASN A 169 -18.33 -7.02 5.23
C ASN A 169 -16.95 -7.30 4.59
N PRO A 170 -16.86 -8.15 3.54
CA PRO A 170 -15.59 -8.48 2.91
C PRO A 170 -14.83 -7.27 2.36
N ALA A 171 -15.55 -6.20 2.00
CA ALA A 171 -14.96 -4.98 1.46
C ALA A 171 -14.15 -4.20 2.51
N LEU A 172 -14.48 -4.34 3.81
CA LEU A 172 -13.78 -3.65 4.91
C LEU A 172 -12.70 -4.51 5.57
N GLN A 173 -12.64 -5.80 5.26
CA GLN A 173 -11.76 -6.75 5.96
C GLN A 173 -10.29 -6.38 5.83
N PHE A 174 -9.84 -6.03 4.62
CA PHE A 174 -8.46 -5.65 4.37
C PHE A 174 -8.05 -4.48 5.27
N ASP A 175 -8.80 -3.38 5.23
CA ASP A 175 -8.46 -2.16 5.98
C ASP A 175 -8.51 -2.37 7.49
N ILE A 176 -9.48 -3.13 8.00
CA ILE A 176 -9.60 -3.43 9.43
C ILE A 176 -8.42 -4.29 9.90
N TYR A 177 -8.05 -5.32 9.14
CA TYR A 177 -6.95 -6.21 9.50
C TYR A 177 -5.57 -5.56 9.30
N ASP A 178 -5.40 -4.74 8.28
CA ASP A 178 -4.19 -3.93 8.07
C ASP A 178 -3.96 -2.97 9.24
N LEU A 179 -5.01 -2.26 9.68
CA LEU A 179 -4.93 -1.38 10.85
C LEU A 179 -4.66 -2.15 12.16
N ALA A 180 -5.27 -3.33 12.33
CA ALA A 180 -5.00 -4.19 13.47
C ALA A 180 -3.54 -4.65 13.50
N LEU A 181 -3.01 -5.07 12.35
CA LEU A 181 -1.64 -5.54 12.20
C LEU A 181 -0.62 -4.45 12.48
N SER A 182 -0.84 -3.22 12.00
CA SER A 182 0.05 -2.09 12.32
C SER A 182 0.15 -1.83 13.82
N PHE A 183 -0.98 -1.83 14.54
CA PHE A 183 -0.93 -1.64 16.00
C PHE A 183 -0.33 -2.82 16.77
N LEU A 184 -0.35 -4.04 16.21
CA LEU A 184 0.34 -5.19 16.80
C LEU A 184 1.85 -5.07 16.64
N TYR A 185 2.33 -4.67 15.47
CA TYR A 185 3.75 -4.42 15.22
C TYR A 185 4.33 -3.31 16.10
N ASP A 186 3.57 -2.24 16.30
CA ASP A 186 3.99 -1.14 17.18
C ASP A 186 3.81 -1.43 18.68
N GLU A 187 3.38 -2.65 19.03
CA GLU A 187 3.05 -3.10 20.40
C GLU A 187 1.97 -2.23 21.10
N LYS A 188 1.14 -1.57 20.30
CA LYS A 188 0.06 -0.68 20.77
C LYS A 188 -1.24 -1.43 21.04
N MET A 189 -1.46 -2.57 20.39
CA MET A 189 -2.58 -3.45 20.66
C MET A 189 -2.13 -4.75 21.33
N SER A 190 -2.81 -5.16 22.41
CA SER A 190 -2.52 -6.45 23.04
C SER A 190 -3.06 -7.62 22.20
N GLN A 191 -2.34 -8.74 22.18
CA GLN A 191 -2.78 -10.00 21.57
C GLN A 191 -4.11 -10.52 22.15
N LYS A 192 -4.50 -10.10 23.36
CA LYS A 192 -5.79 -10.49 23.95
C LYS A 192 -6.96 -10.03 23.09
N VAL A 193 -6.90 -8.80 22.57
CA VAL A 193 -7.95 -8.23 21.71
C VAL A 193 -8.12 -9.07 20.44
N LEU A 194 -7.02 -9.58 19.90
CA LEU A 194 -7.01 -10.49 18.76
C LEU A 194 -7.60 -11.87 19.13
N ARG A 195 -7.17 -12.44 20.26
CA ARG A 195 -7.66 -13.74 20.77
C ARG A 195 -9.17 -13.74 21.04
N ASP A 196 -9.72 -12.64 21.55
CA ASP A 196 -11.16 -12.49 21.75
C ASP A 196 -11.96 -12.56 20.41
N ASN A 197 -11.29 -12.35 19.27
CA ASN A 197 -11.86 -12.39 17.92
C ASN A 197 -11.31 -13.55 17.05
N GLU A 198 -10.55 -14.49 17.64
CA GLU A 198 -9.84 -15.57 16.93
C GLU A 198 -10.75 -16.35 15.98
N LYS A 199 -11.91 -16.79 16.47
CA LYS A 199 -12.86 -17.58 15.67
C LYS A 199 -13.27 -16.87 14.38
N GLN A 200 -13.50 -15.56 14.44
CA GLN A 200 -13.90 -14.78 13.26
C GLN A 200 -12.73 -14.68 12.28
N ILE A 201 -11.54 -14.33 12.77
CA ILE A 201 -10.32 -14.20 11.94
C ILE A 201 -9.99 -15.50 11.22
N LEU A 202 -10.03 -16.64 11.92
CA LEU A 202 -9.75 -17.95 11.31
C LEU A 202 -10.82 -18.34 10.29
N ASN A 203 -12.10 -17.99 10.52
CA ASN A 203 -13.17 -18.24 9.55
C ASN A 203 -13.04 -17.37 8.29
N ASP A 204 -12.67 -16.10 8.45
CA ASP A 204 -12.47 -15.18 7.33
C ASP A 204 -11.28 -15.65 6.47
N TYR A 205 -10.19 -16.07 7.11
CA TYR A 205 -9.07 -16.69 6.39
C TYR A 205 -9.47 -17.98 5.70
N GLN A 206 -10.25 -18.84 6.35
CA GLN A 206 -10.74 -20.08 5.74
C GLN A 206 -11.56 -19.79 4.48
N ALA A 207 -12.43 -18.77 4.51
CA ALA A 207 -13.22 -18.35 3.35
C ALA A 207 -12.33 -17.84 2.20
N LEU A 208 -11.28 -17.08 2.52
CA LEU A 208 -10.28 -16.64 1.54
C LEU A 208 -9.47 -17.81 0.98
N SER A 209 -9.08 -18.77 1.81
CA SER A 209 -8.28 -19.94 1.43
C SER A 209 -8.96 -20.81 0.37
N VAL A 210 -10.30 -20.89 0.39
CA VAL A 210 -11.11 -21.61 -0.61
C VAL A 210 -10.98 -20.99 -2.00
N LYS A 211 -10.76 -19.66 -2.06
CA LYS A 211 -10.51 -18.94 -3.32
C LYS A 211 -9.06 -19.08 -3.79
N LEU A 212 -8.12 -19.07 -2.86
CA LEU A 212 -6.68 -19.12 -3.15
C LEU A 212 -6.23 -20.49 -3.69
N LYS A 213 -6.62 -21.59 -3.04
CA LYS A 213 -6.15 -22.95 -3.34
C LYS A 213 -6.31 -23.36 -4.82
N PRO A 214 -7.48 -23.23 -5.48
CA PRO A 214 -7.69 -23.75 -6.83
C PRO A 214 -6.97 -22.99 -7.94
N VAL A 215 -6.47 -21.78 -7.68
CA VAL A 215 -5.80 -20.96 -8.70
C VAL A 215 -4.30 -21.28 -8.80
N GLN A 216 -3.72 -21.90 -7.76
CA GLN A 216 -2.29 -22.12 -7.68
C GLN A 216 -1.76 -23.08 -8.74
N GLN A 217 -0.63 -22.70 -9.31
CA GLN A 217 0.07 -23.50 -10.32
C GLN A 217 1.38 -24.02 -9.74
N PRO A 218 1.80 -25.24 -10.09
CA PRO A 218 3.05 -25.81 -9.61
C PRO A 218 4.29 -25.17 -10.24
N THR A 219 4.13 -24.48 -11.38
CA THR A 219 5.22 -23.90 -12.17
C THR A 219 4.84 -22.54 -12.73
N GLY A 220 5.84 -21.72 -13.03
CA GLY A 220 5.66 -20.36 -13.53
C GLY A 220 5.27 -19.37 -12.42
N THR A 221 5.38 -18.08 -12.72
CA THR A 221 5.17 -16.98 -11.78
C THR A 221 4.04 -16.05 -12.21
N ASP A 222 3.77 -15.93 -13.52
CA ASP A 222 2.76 -15.01 -14.09
C ASP A 222 1.38 -15.08 -13.43
N TRP A 223 0.90 -16.30 -13.16
CA TRP A 223 -0.42 -16.52 -12.57
C TRP A 223 -0.60 -15.83 -11.21
N ARG A 224 0.50 -15.57 -10.48
CA ARG A 224 0.51 -14.89 -9.18
C ARG A 224 0.10 -13.41 -9.30
N TYR A 225 0.25 -12.82 -10.49
CA TYR A 225 0.02 -11.40 -10.75
C TYR A 225 -1.30 -11.13 -11.48
N ASN A 226 -2.04 -12.17 -11.87
CA ASN A 226 -3.36 -12.05 -12.49
C ASN A 226 -4.43 -11.69 -11.45
N ARG A 227 -5.34 -10.77 -11.82
CA ARG A 227 -6.53 -10.47 -11.00
C ARG A 227 -7.59 -11.56 -11.19
N PRO A 228 -8.35 -11.94 -10.13
CA PRO A 228 -8.34 -11.38 -8.77
C PRO A 228 -7.25 -11.96 -7.86
N TYR A 229 -6.56 -13.03 -8.27
CA TYR A 229 -5.62 -13.77 -7.41
C TYR A 229 -4.52 -12.89 -6.81
N ARG A 230 -3.96 -11.94 -7.57
CA ARG A 230 -3.00 -10.95 -7.05
C ARG A 230 -3.53 -10.23 -5.82
N THR A 231 -4.78 -9.77 -5.84
CA THR A 231 -5.39 -9.07 -4.70
C THR A 231 -5.62 -10.03 -3.53
N ASP A 232 -6.16 -11.21 -3.83
CA ASP A 232 -6.48 -12.22 -2.81
C ASP A 232 -5.20 -12.75 -2.12
N ARG A 233 -4.08 -12.95 -2.83
CA ARG A 233 -2.83 -13.47 -2.26
C ARG A 233 -2.18 -12.48 -1.30
N TYR A 234 -2.20 -11.18 -1.62
CA TYR A 234 -1.69 -10.15 -0.71
C TYR A 234 -2.54 -10.07 0.56
N PHE A 235 -3.87 -10.12 0.41
CA PHE A 235 -4.74 -10.17 1.57
C PHE A 235 -4.52 -11.46 2.40
N GLY A 236 -4.29 -12.59 1.73
CA GLY A 236 -3.95 -13.86 2.38
C GLY A 236 -2.64 -13.81 3.16
N GLY A 237 -1.60 -13.16 2.63
CA GLY A 237 -0.33 -12.91 3.33
C GLY A 237 -0.53 -12.08 4.59
N LEU A 238 -1.25 -10.96 4.49
CA LEU A 238 -1.61 -10.10 5.62
C LEU A 238 -2.36 -10.86 6.71
N MET A 239 -3.35 -11.68 6.33
CA MET A 239 -4.10 -12.48 7.31
C MET A 239 -3.24 -13.56 7.97
N LEU A 240 -2.33 -14.20 7.24
CA LEU A 240 -1.42 -15.20 7.81
C LEU A 240 -0.49 -14.56 8.85
N ASP A 241 0.02 -13.37 8.54
CA ASP A 241 0.83 -12.61 9.49
C ASP A 241 0.03 -12.25 10.76
N LEU A 242 -1.18 -11.70 10.58
CA LEU A 242 -2.10 -11.43 11.68
C LEU A 242 -2.42 -12.69 12.52
N ILE A 243 -2.63 -13.83 11.87
CA ILE A 243 -2.87 -15.12 12.55
C ILE A 243 -1.65 -15.54 13.37
N GLY A 244 -0.43 -15.20 12.93
CA GLY A 244 0.79 -15.37 13.70
C GLY A 244 0.68 -14.80 15.12
N PHE A 245 0.18 -13.57 15.26
CA PHE A 245 0.02 -12.90 16.56
C PHE A 245 -0.96 -13.57 17.53
N LEU A 246 -1.84 -14.47 17.07
CA LEU A 246 -2.73 -15.24 17.96
C LEU A 246 -1.93 -16.21 18.85
N ASN A 247 -0.91 -16.86 18.25
CA ASN A 247 -0.07 -17.89 18.85
C ASN A 247 -0.86 -18.95 19.66
N THR A 248 -1.94 -19.46 19.07
CA THR A 248 -2.77 -20.53 19.65
C THR A 248 -2.57 -21.84 18.88
N PRO A 249 -2.95 -23.00 19.43
CA PRO A 249 -2.92 -24.26 18.70
C PRO A 249 -3.76 -24.24 17.40
N ALA A 250 -4.90 -23.56 17.40
CA ALA A 250 -5.77 -23.46 16.22
C ALA A 250 -5.13 -22.58 15.14
N ALA A 251 -4.62 -21.41 15.51
CA ALA A 251 -3.88 -20.53 14.61
C ALA A 251 -2.66 -21.24 14.00
N ASN A 252 -1.84 -21.89 14.82
CA ASN A 252 -0.67 -22.64 14.36
C ASN A 252 -1.03 -23.83 13.46
N THR A 253 -2.23 -24.41 13.59
CA THR A 253 -2.73 -25.43 12.67
C THR A 253 -3.05 -24.83 11.30
N VAL A 254 -3.68 -23.66 11.25
CA VAL A 254 -3.96 -22.93 10.01
C VAL A 254 -2.65 -22.54 9.30
N LEU A 255 -1.67 -22.00 10.04
CA LEU A 255 -0.36 -21.66 9.47
C LEU A 255 0.36 -22.89 8.90
N LYS A 256 0.32 -24.03 9.59
CA LYS A 256 0.89 -25.30 9.09
C LYS A 256 0.18 -25.80 7.83
N ASP A 257 -1.13 -25.60 7.70
CA ASP A 257 -1.84 -25.94 6.45
C ASP A 257 -1.42 -25.02 5.30
N ALA A 258 -1.20 -23.73 5.58
CA ALA A 258 -0.75 -22.75 4.60
C ALA A 258 0.67 -23.02 4.04
N LEU A 259 1.51 -23.77 4.76
CA LEU A 259 2.77 -24.27 4.19
C LEU A 259 2.57 -25.18 2.96
N LYS A 260 1.36 -25.70 2.72
CA LYS A 260 1.07 -26.53 1.54
C LYS A 260 0.85 -25.73 0.26
N TYR A 261 0.82 -24.40 0.32
CA TYR A 261 0.69 -23.58 -0.89
C TYR A 261 1.91 -23.74 -1.81
N SER A 262 1.66 -23.72 -3.11
CA SER A 262 2.68 -23.55 -4.15
C SER A 262 3.12 -22.10 -4.29
N ASP A 263 2.28 -21.15 -3.87
CA ASP A 263 2.62 -19.73 -3.83
C ASP A 263 3.65 -19.42 -2.72
N PRO A 264 4.87 -18.97 -3.06
CA PRO A 264 5.90 -18.67 -2.07
C PRO A 264 5.53 -17.50 -1.15
N HIS A 265 4.70 -16.55 -1.57
CA HIS A 265 4.26 -15.43 -0.72
C HIS A 265 3.41 -15.91 0.44
N LEU A 266 2.38 -16.72 0.15
CA LEU A 266 1.51 -17.28 1.19
C LEU A 266 2.28 -18.25 2.09
N LYS A 267 3.14 -19.09 1.51
CA LYS A 267 4.01 -20.00 2.28
C LYS A 267 4.97 -19.23 3.18
N GLY A 268 5.57 -18.16 2.66
CA GLY A 268 6.54 -17.33 3.37
C GLY A 268 5.94 -16.66 4.59
N TRP A 269 4.80 -16.00 4.47
CA TRP A 269 4.10 -15.42 5.63
C TRP A 269 3.73 -16.47 6.66
N ALA A 270 3.23 -17.64 6.24
CA ALA A 270 2.95 -18.73 7.17
C ALA A 270 4.20 -19.25 7.90
N ALA A 271 5.33 -19.40 7.19
CA ALA A 271 6.60 -19.83 7.77
C ALA A 271 7.14 -18.80 8.77
N ILE A 272 7.13 -17.51 8.40
CA ILE A 272 7.53 -16.39 9.27
C ILE A 272 6.72 -16.45 10.57
N SER A 273 5.38 -16.46 10.48
CA SER A 273 4.51 -16.50 11.65
C SER A 273 4.76 -17.72 12.54
N LEU A 274 4.99 -18.90 11.96
CA LEU A 274 5.33 -20.11 12.71
C LEU A 274 6.67 -19.97 13.45
N ILE A 275 7.68 -19.37 12.81
CA ILE A 275 9.00 -19.15 13.41
C ILE A 275 8.91 -18.20 14.60
N PHE A 276 8.20 -17.08 14.47
CA PHE A 276 7.94 -16.17 15.60
C PHE A 276 7.16 -16.86 16.73
N ASN A 277 6.26 -17.79 16.39
CA ASN A 277 5.55 -18.65 17.34
C ASN A 277 6.40 -19.82 17.88
N LYS A 278 7.70 -19.84 17.60
CA LYS A 278 8.65 -20.89 18.01
C LYS A 278 8.20 -22.30 17.59
N GLN A 279 7.46 -22.39 16.50
CA GLN A 279 7.05 -23.65 15.90
C GLN A 279 8.12 -24.11 14.89
N THR A 280 8.22 -25.42 14.70
CA THR A 280 9.07 -25.99 13.67
C THR A 280 8.45 -25.79 12.30
N VAL A 281 9.26 -25.34 11.34
CA VAL A 281 8.94 -25.29 9.91
C VAL A 281 9.85 -26.30 9.19
N PRO A 282 9.31 -27.15 8.29
CA PRO A 282 10.14 -28.09 7.53
C PRO A 282 11.20 -27.37 6.69
N ALA A 283 12.42 -27.93 6.63
CA ALA A 283 13.52 -27.34 5.87
C ALA A 283 13.22 -27.17 4.36
N ALA A 284 12.40 -28.07 3.79
CA ALA A 284 11.97 -27.96 2.40
C ALA A 284 11.08 -26.72 2.14
N ASP A 285 10.27 -26.32 3.12
CA ASP A 285 9.44 -25.12 3.01
C ASP A 285 10.29 -23.86 3.18
N ILE A 286 11.23 -23.85 4.13
CA ILE A 286 12.24 -22.80 4.28
C ILE A 286 13.02 -22.59 2.98
N GLN A 287 13.47 -23.69 2.37
CA GLN A 287 14.18 -23.68 1.10
C GLN A 287 13.31 -23.12 -0.02
N ALA A 288 12.05 -23.53 -0.14
CA ALA A 288 11.13 -23.06 -1.17
C ALA A 288 10.83 -21.55 -1.07
N VAL A 289 10.76 -21.01 0.16
CA VAL A 289 10.55 -19.57 0.37
C VAL A 289 11.81 -18.78 0.01
N ALA A 290 12.98 -19.22 0.47
CA ALA A 290 14.26 -18.57 0.17
C ALA A 290 14.67 -18.67 -1.31
N ASP A 291 14.19 -19.67 -2.03
CA ASP A 291 14.41 -19.81 -3.48
C ASP A 291 13.67 -18.75 -4.30
N SER A 292 12.52 -18.27 -3.81
CA SER A 292 11.67 -17.30 -4.52
C SER A 292 12.24 -15.88 -4.52
N ASN A 293 12.40 -15.25 -5.68
CA ASN A 293 12.79 -13.84 -5.76
C ASN A 293 11.74 -12.91 -5.13
N ASP A 294 10.45 -13.27 -5.16
CA ASP A 294 9.35 -12.51 -4.51
C ASP A 294 9.45 -12.48 -2.97
N MET A 295 10.12 -13.46 -2.33
CA MET A 295 10.09 -13.61 -0.86
C MET A 295 11.45 -13.71 -0.19
N ARG A 296 12.54 -14.00 -0.91
CA ARG A 296 13.87 -14.21 -0.31
C ARG A 296 14.31 -13.02 0.54
N PHE A 297 14.19 -11.81 0.02
CA PHE A 297 14.52 -10.56 0.71
C PHE A 297 13.71 -10.41 2.00
N THR A 298 12.37 -10.45 1.90
CA THR A 298 11.47 -10.34 3.06
C THR A 298 11.73 -11.45 4.07
N PHE A 299 11.94 -12.68 3.61
CA PHE A 299 12.15 -13.80 4.50
C PHE A 299 13.47 -13.71 5.28
N TYR A 300 14.52 -13.17 4.66
CA TYR A 300 15.77 -12.85 5.35
C TYR A 300 15.55 -11.83 6.47
N ASP A 301 14.89 -10.69 6.17
CA ASP A 301 14.58 -9.63 7.16
C ASP A 301 13.88 -10.20 8.40
N TYR A 302 12.81 -10.96 8.18
CA TYR A 302 12.04 -11.51 9.29
C TYR A 302 12.78 -12.60 10.07
N LEU A 303 13.65 -13.38 9.43
CA LEU A 303 14.50 -14.34 10.14
C LEU A 303 15.61 -13.66 10.94
N GLU A 304 16.17 -12.56 10.44
CA GLU A 304 17.09 -11.71 11.19
C GLU A 304 16.41 -11.13 12.43
N ARG A 305 15.24 -10.52 12.27
CA ARG A 305 14.43 -10.01 13.39
C ARG A 305 14.03 -11.07 14.42
N ALA A 306 13.91 -12.32 13.99
CA ALA A 306 13.59 -13.44 14.87
C ALA A 306 14.83 -14.06 15.55
N ASP A 307 16.04 -13.57 15.28
CA ASP A 307 17.32 -14.20 15.65
C ASP A 307 17.43 -15.65 15.13
N ARG A 308 16.84 -15.93 13.96
CA ARG A 308 16.74 -17.26 13.34
C ARG A 308 17.40 -17.37 11.97
N LEU A 309 18.37 -16.51 11.66
CA LEU A 309 19.14 -16.64 10.42
C LEU A 309 19.80 -18.02 10.28
N ASP A 310 20.00 -18.79 11.35
CA ASP A 310 20.44 -20.19 11.30
C ASP A 310 19.58 -21.05 10.35
N LEU A 311 18.30 -20.73 10.18
CA LEU A 311 17.40 -21.43 9.26
C LEU A 311 17.59 -21.04 7.79
N PHE A 312 18.12 -19.84 7.51
CA PHE A 312 18.18 -19.33 6.14
C PHE A 312 19.19 -20.14 5.30
N PRO A 313 18.82 -20.65 4.11
CA PRO A 313 19.73 -21.47 3.30
C PRO A 313 21.03 -20.75 2.96
N GLU A 314 22.17 -21.40 3.23
CA GLU A 314 23.51 -20.83 3.06
C GLU A 314 23.77 -20.34 1.63
N GLN A 315 23.27 -21.06 0.62
CA GLN A 315 23.42 -20.70 -0.80
C GLN A 315 22.80 -19.35 -1.18
N TYR A 316 21.84 -18.86 -0.39
CA TYR A 316 21.19 -17.56 -0.60
C TYR A 316 21.64 -16.51 0.42
N ARG A 317 22.46 -16.88 1.42
CA ARG A 317 22.93 -15.98 2.48
C ARG A 317 24.13 -15.15 2.02
N ASN A 318 23.96 -14.44 0.91
CA ASN A 318 24.97 -13.58 0.30
C ASN A 318 24.30 -12.36 -0.37
N GLN A 319 25.05 -11.27 -0.48
CA GLN A 319 24.51 -10.00 -0.97
C GLN A 319 23.96 -10.10 -2.40
N GLN A 320 24.63 -10.85 -3.29
CA GLN A 320 24.18 -11.03 -4.68
C GLN A 320 22.76 -11.61 -4.74
N SER A 321 22.47 -12.63 -3.92
CA SER A 321 21.15 -13.28 -3.88
C SER A 321 20.07 -12.37 -3.27
N LEU A 322 20.43 -11.57 -2.27
CA LEU A 322 19.51 -10.59 -1.67
C LEU A 322 19.23 -9.43 -2.62
N ALA A 323 20.25 -8.87 -3.27
CA ALA A 323 20.13 -7.82 -4.28
C ALA A 323 19.28 -8.26 -5.49
N GLN A 324 19.39 -9.54 -5.90
CA GLN A 324 18.52 -10.11 -6.94
C GLN A 324 17.04 -10.08 -6.54
N SER A 325 16.74 -10.43 -5.29
CA SER A 325 15.38 -10.43 -4.75
C SER A 325 14.86 -9.00 -4.52
N ASP A 326 15.73 -8.08 -4.11
CA ASP A 326 15.43 -6.65 -3.99
C ASP A 326 15.04 -6.04 -5.35
N LEU A 327 15.82 -6.27 -6.41
CA LEU A 327 15.46 -5.82 -7.76
C LEU A 327 14.13 -6.44 -8.23
N ALA A 328 13.94 -7.74 -8.02
CA ALA A 328 12.70 -8.41 -8.39
C ALA A 328 11.49 -7.83 -7.64
N HIS A 329 11.65 -7.49 -6.36
CA HIS A 329 10.63 -6.84 -5.56
C HIS A 329 10.26 -5.46 -6.12
N TRP A 330 11.27 -4.61 -6.39
CA TRP A 330 11.08 -3.28 -6.99
C TRP A 330 10.32 -3.36 -8.32
N LEU A 331 10.69 -4.29 -9.20
CA LEU A 331 10.02 -4.49 -10.50
C LEU A 331 8.54 -4.85 -10.38
N THR A 332 8.09 -5.41 -9.25
CA THR A 332 6.68 -5.78 -9.06
C THR A 332 5.75 -4.59 -8.75
N TYR A 333 6.32 -3.40 -8.53
CA TYR A 333 5.54 -2.19 -8.29
C TYR A 333 4.68 -1.83 -9.52
N PRO A 334 3.44 -1.33 -9.33
CA PRO A 334 2.51 -1.09 -10.44
C PRO A 334 3.01 -0.09 -11.49
N ASP A 335 3.85 0.86 -11.10
CA ASP A 335 4.43 1.88 -11.99
C ASP A 335 5.70 1.37 -12.70
N GLU A 336 6.17 0.17 -12.34
CA GLU A 336 7.29 -0.56 -12.95
C GLU A 336 6.78 -1.67 -13.90
N LEU A 337 7.28 -2.91 -13.81
CA LEU A 337 6.70 -4.03 -14.56
C LEU A 337 5.32 -4.42 -14.01
N GLY A 338 5.13 -4.31 -12.70
CA GLY A 338 3.90 -4.72 -12.01
C GLY A 338 3.77 -6.23 -11.82
N TYR A 339 4.82 -7.02 -12.12
CA TYR A 339 4.92 -8.47 -11.97
C TYR A 339 6.38 -8.92 -11.79
N GLU A 340 6.58 -10.16 -11.32
CA GLU A 340 7.92 -10.75 -11.19
C GLU A 340 8.49 -11.08 -12.60
N PRO A 341 9.70 -10.61 -12.95
CA PRO A 341 10.31 -10.91 -14.24
C PRO A 341 10.54 -12.42 -14.43
N ALA A 342 10.56 -12.88 -15.68
CA ALA A 342 10.74 -14.29 -16.02
C ALA A 342 12.13 -14.82 -15.64
N SER A 343 13.15 -13.97 -15.69
CA SER A 343 14.49 -14.25 -15.14
C SER A 343 15.12 -12.98 -14.60
N VAL A 344 16.03 -13.13 -13.62
CA VAL A 344 16.94 -12.08 -13.13
C VAL A 344 18.30 -12.73 -12.97
N GLU A 345 19.27 -12.33 -13.77
CA GLU A 345 20.60 -12.95 -13.86
C GLU A 345 21.65 -11.95 -13.42
N TYR A 346 22.48 -12.32 -12.45
CA TYR A 346 23.60 -11.49 -12.02
C TYR A 346 24.62 -11.34 -13.14
N VAL A 347 25.10 -10.10 -13.34
CA VAL A 347 26.10 -9.78 -14.36
C VAL A 347 27.41 -9.37 -13.69
N GLN A 348 27.37 -8.30 -12.89
CA GLN A 348 28.58 -7.65 -12.39
C GLN A 348 28.29 -6.80 -11.15
N THR A 349 29.27 -6.70 -10.25
CA THR A 349 29.28 -5.75 -9.14
C THR A 349 30.13 -4.53 -9.49
N PHE A 350 29.62 -3.34 -9.17
CA PHE A 350 30.33 -2.07 -9.23
C PHE A 350 30.53 -1.56 -7.81
N SER A 351 31.73 -1.07 -7.49
CA SER A 351 32.04 -0.55 -6.15
C SER A 351 32.40 0.92 -6.22
N GLU A 352 31.82 1.72 -5.32
CA GLU A 352 32.10 3.14 -5.17
C GLU A 352 32.49 3.47 -3.73
N GLU A 353 33.23 4.57 -3.54
CA GLU A 353 33.55 5.09 -2.22
C GLU A 353 32.46 6.10 -1.81
N GLY A 354 31.63 5.74 -0.83
CA GLY A 354 30.64 6.61 -0.22
C GLY A 354 31.20 7.39 0.97
N LYS A 355 30.38 8.29 1.55
CA LYS A 355 30.77 9.05 2.76
C LYS A 355 31.06 8.13 3.96
N ASP A 356 30.31 7.04 4.07
CA ASP A 356 30.37 6.11 5.20
C ASP A 356 31.11 4.80 4.87
N GLY A 357 31.81 4.79 3.73
CA GLY A 357 32.66 3.68 3.29
C GLY A 357 32.30 3.13 1.91
N LYS A 358 32.91 2.00 1.57
CA LYS A 358 32.71 1.35 0.27
C LYS A 358 31.31 0.78 0.13
N MET A 359 30.71 1.04 -1.02
CA MET A 359 29.37 0.60 -1.38
C MET A 359 29.42 -0.24 -2.66
N ASN A 360 28.59 -1.27 -2.73
CA ASN A 360 28.42 -2.12 -3.89
C ASN A 360 27.06 -1.90 -4.54
N TYR A 361 27.07 -1.89 -5.88
CA TYR A 361 25.90 -1.99 -6.72
C TYR A 361 25.95 -3.30 -7.51
N TYR A 362 24.82 -3.97 -7.61
CA TYR A 362 24.70 -5.26 -8.28
C TYR A 362 23.89 -5.07 -9.56
N LEU A 363 24.54 -5.24 -10.71
CA LEU A 363 23.91 -5.19 -12.01
C LEU A 363 23.35 -6.56 -12.37
N PHE A 364 22.10 -6.56 -12.80
CA PHE A 364 21.38 -7.72 -13.27
C PHE A 364 20.86 -7.51 -14.70
N LYS A 365 20.79 -8.61 -15.43
CA LYS A 365 19.99 -8.73 -16.64
C LYS A 365 18.66 -9.37 -16.26
N PHE A 366 17.53 -8.72 -16.50
CA PHE A 366 16.22 -9.31 -16.29
C PHE A 366 15.43 -9.43 -17.58
N THR A 367 14.54 -10.42 -17.64
CA THR A 367 13.70 -10.69 -18.81
C THR A 367 12.24 -10.47 -18.45
N ASP A 368 11.53 -9.65 -19.23
CA ASP A 368 10.08 -9.46 -19.07
C ASP A 368 9.28 -10.67 -19.60
N ARG A 369 7.95 -10.61 -19.48
CA ARG A 369 7.07 -11.70 -19.94
C ARG A 369 7.03 -11.87 -21.46
N ASP A 370 7.41 -10.84 -22.21
CA ASP A 370 7.44 -10.83 -23.67
C ASP A 370 8.81 -11.32 -24.20
N GLY A 371 9.71 -11.74 -23.29
CA GLY A 371 11.03 -12.28 -23.60
C GLY A 371 12.08 -11.19 -23.85
N LYS A 372 11.77 -9.94 -23.54
CA LYS A 372 12.66 -8.80 -23.77
C LYS A 372 13.57 -8.60 -22.56
N ALA A 373 14.87 -8.48 -22.83
CA ALA A 373 15.88 -8.38 -21.79
C ALA A 373 16.33 -6.94 -21.55
N TYR A 374 16.48 -6.58 -20.28
CA TYR A 374 16.81 -5.25 -19.79
C TYR A 374 17.87 -5.32 -18.70
N ALA A 375 18.54 -4.18 -18.45
CA ALA A 375 19.42 -4.03 -17.31
C ALA A 375 18.69 -3.43 -16.10
N GLY A 376 18.95 -3.96 -14.91
CA GLY A 376 18.49 -3.40 -13.65
C GLY A 376 19.63 -3.39 -12.62
N LEU A 377 19.65 -2.38 -11.76
CA LEU A 377 20.65 -2.22 -10.72
C LEU A 377 19.97 -2.35 -9.36
N SER A 378 20.62 -3.01 -8.39
CA SER A 378 20.20 -3.02 -6.99
C SER A 378 21.34 -2.54 -6.10
N GLY A 379 21.01 -1.69 -5.13
CA GLY A 379 21.96 -1.06 -4.21
C GLY A 379 21.75 0.46 -4.07
N PRO A 380 22.76 1.21 -3.59
CA PRO A 380 24.02 0.70 -3.08
C PRO A 380 23.82 -0.12 -1.79
N PHE A 381 24.74 -1.05 -1.50
CA PHE A 381 24.84 -1.73 -0.21
C PHE A 381 26.22 -1.48 0.38
N TYR A 382 26.31 -1.15 1.68
CA TYR A 382 27.61 -0.94 2.32
C TYR A 382 28.33 -2.27 2.51
N GLN A 383 29.57 -2.38 1.99
CA GLN A 383 30.36 -3.61 2.03
C GLN A 383 30.57 -4.14 3.46
N ALA A 384 30.64 -3.24 4.44
CA ALA A 384 30.85 -3.60 5.84
C ALA A 384 29.62 -4.24 6.50
N GLU A 385 28.44 -4.09 5.89
CA GLU A 385 27.17 -4.59 6.40
C GLU A 385 26.67 -5.82 5.62
N GLU A 386 27.33 -6.19 4.52
CA GLU A 386 26.93 -7.34 3.71
C GLU A 386 27.10 -8.68 4.46
N PRO A 387 26.14 -9.63 4.36
CA PRO A 387 24.87 -9.51 3.64
C PRO A 387 23.81 -8.71 4.43
N THR A 388 23.17 -7.76 3.76
CA THR A 388 22.14 -6.89 4.33
C THR A 388 20.99 -6.67 3.34
N ILE A 389 19.83 -6.38 3.91
CA ILE A 389 18.63 -5.90 3.21
C ILE A 389 18.56 -4.36 3.16
N GLN A 390 19.43 -3.67 3.91
CA GLN A 390 19.43 -2.22 4.00
C GLN A 390 20.17 -1.65 2.78
N GLY A 391 19.41 -1.31 1.74
CA GLY A 391 19.91 -0.63 0.56
C GLY A 391 19.89 0.90 0.71
N GLY A 392 20.76 1.59 -0.02
CA GLY A 392 20.83 3.06 -0.09
C GLY A 392 19.81 3.70 -1.03
N GLY A 393 18.83 2.94 -1.53
CA GLY A 393 17.67 3.47 -2.26
C GLY A 393 17.89 3.75 -3.75
N SER A 394 18.89 3.15 -4.40
CA SER A 394 19.18 3.31 -5.83
C SER A 394 18.84 2.07 -6.67
N THR A 395 18.01 1.16 -6.16
CA THR A 395 17.50 0.03 -6.93
C THR A 395 16.57 0.54 -8.03
N PHE A 396 16.95 0.33 -9.30
CA PHE A 396 16.36 1.03 -10.44
C PHE A 396 16.61 0.34 -11.79
N SER A 397 15.80 0.67 -12.80
CA SER A 397 16.04 0.33 -14.21
C SER A 397 15.52 1.43 -15.14
N ASN A 398 16.33 1.83 -16.13
CA ASN A 398 15.88 2.67 -17.25
C ASN A 398 15.07 1.90 -18.31
N TYR A 399 14.91 0.57 -18.14
CA TYR A 399 14.42 -0.33 -19.19
C TYR A 399 15.19 -0.18 -20.51
N THR A 400 16.49 0.13 -20.42
CA THR A 400 17.41 0.06 -21.56
C THR A 400 17.63 -1.41 -21.92
N GLU A 401 17.32 -1.78 -23.17
CA GLU A 401 17.48 -3.16 -23.65
C GLU A 401 18.92 -3.64 -23.49
N TRP A 402 19.07 -4.88 -23.02
CA TRP A 402 20.36 -5.44 -22.61
C TRP A 402 21.46 -5.30 -23.67
N ASP A 403 21.14 -5.59 -24.94
CA ASP A 403 22.13 -5.61 -26.02
C ASP A 403 22.54 -4.21 -26.54
N LYS A 404 21.94 -3.12 -26.03
CA LYS A 404 22.25 -1.75 -26.48
C LYS A 404 23.53 -1.17 -25.86
N LEU A 405 23.91 -1.61 -24.67
CA LEU A 405 25.06 -1.09 -23.94
C LEU A 405 25.90 -2.23 -23.37
N SER A 406 27.18 -1.93 -23.07
CA SER A 406 28.00 -2.82 -22.25
C SER A 406 27.51 -2.82 -20.79
N PRO A 407 27.90 -3.80 -19.94
CA PRO A 407 27.59 -3.77 -18.51
C PRO A 407 27.96 -2.44 -17.83
N ALA A 408 29.14 -1.89 -18.12
CA ALA A 408 29.55 -0.58 -17.59
C ALA A 408 28.69 0.57 -18.14
N GLY A 409 28.30 0.50 -19.41
CA GLY A 409 27.41 1.50 -20.01
C GLY A 409 26.02 1.51 -19.37
N HIS A 410 25.45 0.34 -19.06
CA HIS A 410 24.17 0.25 -18.34
C HIS A 410 24.28 0.81 -16.92
N TYR A 411 25.38 0.53 -16.22
CA TYR A 411 25.64 1.10 -14.90
C TYR A 411 25.66 2.64 -14.95
N GLU A 412 26.44 3.22 -15.85
CA GLU A 412 26.53 4.68 -16.03
C GLU A 412 25.19 5.31 -16.40
N ASP A 413 24.41 4.67 -17.28
CA ASP A 413 23.09 5.12 -17.73
C ASP A 413 22.09 5.16 -16.56
N ILE A 414 22.05 4.09 -15.75
CA ILE A 414 21.16 4.00 -14.58
C ILE A 414 21.58 5.01 -13.51
N MET A 415 22.86 5.09 -13.17
CA MET A 415 23.35 6.01 -12.14
C MET A 415 23.14 7.48 -12.52
N LYS A 416 23.16 7.82 -13.81
CA LYS A 416 22.81 9.16 -14.29
C LYS A 416 21.35 9.50 -14.00
N ALA A 417 20.43 8.56 -14.17
CA ALA A 417 19.01 8.76 -13.86
C ALA A 417 18.80 8.93 -12.34
N VAL A 418 19.35 8.01 -11.55
CA VAL A 418 19.26 8.05 -10.07
C VAL A 418 19.81 9.37 -9.50
N ASN A 419 20.96 9.83 -9.98
CA ASN A 419 21.55 11.08 -9.50
C ASN A 419 20.83 12.34 -10.05
N GLY A 420 20.19 12.25 -11.21
CA GLY A 420 19.46 13.36 -11.83
C GLY A 420 18.09 13.64 -11.19
N GLU A 421 17.46 12.63 -10.59
CA GLU A 421 16.19 12.80 -9.85
C GLU A 421 16.36 13.49 -8.49
N GLY A 422 17.59 13.59 -7.97
CA GLY A 422 17.89 14.30 -6.71
C GLY A 422 18.07 15.82 -6.83
N GLU A 423 18.09 16.37 -8.05
CA GLU A 423 18.28 17.81 -8.32
C GLU A 423 17.01 18.53 -8.81
N ALA A 424 15.85 17.86 -8.85
CA ALA A 424 14.58 18.40 -9.36
C ALA A 424 13.62 18.89 -8.27
#